data_AF-A0A957IPL3-F1
#
_entry.id   AF-A0A957IPL3-F1
#
_cell.length_a   1.000
_cell.length_b   1.000
_cell.length_c   1.000
_cell.angle_alpha   90.00
_cell.angle_beta   90.00
_cell.angle_gamma   90.00
#
_symmetry.space_group_name_H-M   'P 1'
#
loop_
_entity.id
_entity.type
_entity.pdbx_description
1 polymer ?
#
loop_
_entity_poly.entity_id
_entity_poly.type
_entity_poly.pdbx_seq_one_letter_code
_entity_poly.pdbx_strand_id
1 'polypeptide(L)'
;GGMYRIVEALVVIAEAAGVEFVYDTAVTQIAVNGATVKGVTLEDGRFLQADAVVANADLPYVYQNLLPTNGTAQKMERKRYSCSVISFFWGVDKPYPQLPPHTLFLADDYRENFDSII
;
A
#
# COMPACT_ATOMS: atom_id res chain seq x y z
N GLY A 1 20.22 -7.21 1.40
CA GLY A 1 20.13 -7.96 2.67
C GLY A 1 18.93 -7.46 3.46
N GLY A 2 18.58 -8.08 4.60
CA GLY A 2 17.43 -7.64 5.41
C GLY A 2 16.07 -7.99 4.80
N MET A 3 14.99 -7.41 5.34
CA MET A 3 13.60 -7.75 5.00
C MET A 3 13.28 -7.59 3.50
N TYR A 4 13.94 -6.66 2.82
CA TYR A 4 13.75 -6.44 1.38
C TYR A 4 14.14 -7.65 0.51
N ARG A 5 15.03 -8.53 0.99
CA ARG A 5 15.37 -9.77 0.26
C ARG A 5 14.17 -10.69 0.06
N ILE A 6 13.19 -10.64 0.96
CA ILE A 6 11.97 -11.44 0.84
C ILE A 6 11.17 -10.96 -0.38
N VAL A 7 11.06 -9.64 -0.57
CA VAL A 7 10.38 -9.04 -1.71
C VAL A 7 11.09 -9.42 -3.01
N GLU A 8 12.41 -9.24 -3.07
CA GLU A 8 13.20 -9.61 -4.27
C GLU A 8 13.04 -11.09 -4.63
N ALA A 9 13.06 -11.99 -3.64
CA ALA A 9 12.88 -13.41 -3.88
C ALA A 9 11.49 -13.73 -4.47
N LEU A 10 10.44 -13.06 -3.99
CA LEU A 10 9.09 -13.23 -4.52
C LEU A 10 8.96 -12.68 -5.95
N VAL A 11 9.58 -11.54 -6.25
CA VAL A 11 9.59 -10.99 -7.62
C VAL A 11 10.25 -11.97 -8.59
N VAL A 12 11.41 -12.51 -8.24
CA VAL A 12 12.12 -13.50 -9.07
C VAL A 12 11.26 -14.74 -9.34
N ILE A 13 10.57 -15.25 -8.32
CA ILE A 13 9.68 -16.42 -8.46
C ILE A 13 8.50 -16.09 -9.38
N ALA A 14 7.91 -14.90 -9.25
CA ALA A 14 6.79 -14.46 -10.07
C ALA A 14 7.21 -14.29 -11.55
N GLU A 15 8.34 -13.66 -11.81
CA GLU A 15 8.89 -13.52 -13.18
C GLU A 15 9.18 -14.89 -13.80
N ALA A 16 9.76 -15.81 -13.04
CA ALA A 16 9.99 -17.19 -13.50
C ALA A 16 8.68 -17.95 -13.80
N ALA A 17 7.57 -17.58 -13.16
CA ALA A 17 6.24 -18.09 -13.44
C ALA A 17 5.54 -17.37 -14.62
N GLY A 18 6.20 -16.40 -15.27
CA GLY A 18 5.69 -15.65 -16.41
C GLY A 18 4.88 -14.40 -16.05
N VAL A 19 4.95 -13.93 -14.81
CA VAL A 19 4.35 -12.65 -14.41
C VAL A 19 5.17 -11.50 -15.00
N GLU A 20 4.48 -10.54 -15.62
CA GLU A 20 5.09 -9.29 -16.10
C GLU A 20 4.89 -8.17 -15.07
N PHE A 21 5.97 -7.48 -14.72
CA PHE A 21 5.93 -6.29 -13.89
C PHE A 21 6.14 -5.06 -14.76
N VAL A 22 5.12 -4.20 -14.82
CA VAL A 22 5.18 -2.92 -15.54
C VAL A 22 5.28 -1.80 -14.51
N TYR A 23 6.50 -1.28 -14.33
CA TYR A 23 6.80 -0.18 -13.41
C TYR A 23 6.56 1.19 -14.05
N ASP A 24 6.61 2.25 -13.23
CA ASP A 24 6.45 3.64 -13.69
C ASP A 24 5.21 3.85 -14.58
N THR A 25 4.13 3.13 -14.25
CA THR A 25 2.91 3.07 -15.04
C THR A 25 1.72 3.11 -14.08
N ALA A 26 1.33 4.31 -13.66
CA ALA A 26 0.22 4.47 -12.75
C ALA A 26 -1.11 4.10 -13.44
N VAL A 27 -1.96 3.33 -12.73
CA VAL A 27 -3.34 3.09 -13.15
C VAL A 27 -4.19 4.28 -12.73
N THR A 28 -4.91 4.88 -13.68
CA THR A 28 -5.79 6.04 -13.44
C THR A 28 -7.25 5.66 -13.34
N GLN A 29 -7.65 4.53 -13.94
CA GLN A 29 -9.04 4.08 -13.89
C GLN A 29 -9.14 2.56 -14.04
N ILE A 30 -10.07 1.95 -13.32
CA ILE A 30 -10.54 0.59 -13.52
C ILE A 30 -11.83 0.66 -14.33
N ALA A 31 -11.80 0.15 -15.56
CA ALA A 31 -12.95 0.18 -16.46
C ALA A 31 -13.92 -0.94 -16.11
N VAL A 32 -15.17 -0.58 -15.82
CA VAL A 32 -16.26 -1.51 -15.50
C VAL A 32 -17.47 -1.24 -16.37
N ASN A 33 -18.17 -2.31 -16.75
CA ASN A 33 -19.48 -2.26 -17.39
C ASN A 33 -20.48 -3.03 -16.52
N GLY A 34 -21.31 -2.30 -15.77
CA GLY A 34 -22.17 -2.87 -14.73
C GLY A 34 -21.34 -3.57 -13.65
N ALA A 35 -21.55 -4.88 -13.49
CA ALA A 35 -20.83 -5.72 -12.52
C ALA A 35 -19.57 -6.38 -13.09
N THR A 36 -19.20 -6.12 -14.35
CA THR A 36 -18.08 -6.79 -15.03
C THR A 36 -16.92 -5.83 -15.26
N VAL A 37 -15.71 -6.24 -14.90
CA VAL A 37 -14.49 -5.48 -15.23
C VAL A 37 -14.11 -5.70 -16.70
N LYS A 38 -13.48 -4.70 -17.32
CA LYS A 38 -12.98 -4.76 -18.69
C LYS A 38 -11.46 -4.57 -18.78
N GLY A 39 -10.86 -3.97 -17.76
CA GLY A 39 -9.44 -3.66 -17.76
C GLY A 39 -9.13 -2.41 -16.96
N VAL A 40 -7.96 -1.82 -17.23
CA VAL A 40 -7.48 -0.61 -16.59
C VAL A 40 -6.96 0.40 -17.62
N THR A 41 -7.17 1.67 -17.34
CA THR A 41 -6.56 2.79 -18.06
C THR A 41 -5.32 3.24 -17.30
N LEU A 42 -4.24 3.47 -18.04
CA LEU A 42 -2.96 3.93 -17.52
C LEU A 42 -2.84 5.45 -17.63
N GLU A 43 -1.87 6.04 -16.92
CA GLU A 43 -1.65 7.50 -16.93
C GLU A 43 -1.26 8.05 -18.30
N ASP A 44 -0.61 7.24 -19.14
CA ASP A 44 -0.25 7.58 -20.51
C ASP A 44 -1.41 7.42 -21.52
N GLY A 45 -2.61 7.06 -21.03
CA GLY A 45 -3.81 6.89 -21.81
C GLY A 45 -3.96 5.51 -22.48
N ARG A 46 -2.99 4.60 -22.35
CA ARG A 46 -3.14 3.21 -22.81
C ARG A 46 -4.22 2.49 -22.00
N PHE A 47 -4.91 1.56 -22.68
CA PHE A 47 -5.88 0.67 -22.05
C PHE A 47 -5.35 -0.76 -22.04
N LEU A 48 -5.27 -1.37 -20.87
CA LEU A 48 -4.92 -2.78 -20.69
C LEU A 48 -6.19 -3.57 -20.41
N GLN A 49 -6.58 -4.43 -21.33
CA GLN A 49 -7.72 -5.33 -21.16
C GLN A 49 -7.37 -6.43 -20.15
N ALA A 50 -8.30 -6.71 -19.24
CA ALA A 50 -8.16 -7.80 -18.26
C ALA A 50 -9.52 -8.41 -17.92
N ASP A 51 -9.55 -9.74 -17.75
CA ASP A 51 -10.74 -10.47 -17.33
C ASP A 51 -11.01 -10.32 -15.82
N ALA A 52 -9.95 -10.08 -15.05
CA ALA A 52 -9.99 -9.84 -13.61
C ALA A 52 -8.99 -8.75 -13.22
N VAL A 53 -9.34 -7.95 -12.22
CA VAL A 53 -8.48 -6.91 -11.65
C VAL A 53 -8.47 -7.05 -10.14
N VAL A 54 -7.28 -7.20 -9.56
CA VAL A 54 -7.06 -7.19 -8.11
C VAL A 54 -6.33 -5.89 -7.76
N ALA A 55 -7.02 -4.98 -7.10
CA ALA A 55 -6.44 -3.71 -6.67
C ALA A 55 -5.86 -3.85 -5.26
N ASN A 56 -4.53 -3.79 -5.14
CA ASN A 56 -3.82 -3.79 -3.86
C ASN A 56 -3.47 -2.37 -3.35
N ALA A 57 -3.97 -1.33 -4.05
CA ALA A 57 -3.89 0.04 -3.55
C ALA A 57 -4.86 0.24 -2.36
N ASP A 58 -4.67 1.33 -1.62
CA ASP A 58 -5.53 1.67 -0.48
C ASP A 58 -7.02 1.66 -0.87
N LEU A 59 -7.85 0.99 -0.08
CA LEU A 59 -9.24 0.71 -0.43
C LEU A 59 -10.07 2.00 -0.66
N PRO A 60 -10.06 2.99 0.27
CA PRO A 60 -10.61 4.32 0.00
C PRO A 60 -10.12 4.94 -1.29
N TYR A 61 -8.80 4.90 -1.56
CA TYR A 61 -8.22 5.45 -2.78
C TYR A 61 -8.81 4.79 -4.03
N VAL A 62 -8.95 3.46 -4.05
CA VAL A 62 -9.55 2.71 -5.18
C VAL A 62 -11.00 3.15 -5.44
N TYR A 63 -11.83 3.26 -4.39
CA TYR A 63 -13.24 3.66 -4.54
C TYR A 63 -13.43 5.13 -4.92
N GLN A 64 -12.50 6.01 -4.52
CA GLN A 64 -12.59 7.44 -4.79
C GLN A 64 -12.05 7.80 -6.18
N ASN A 65 -10.95 7.17 -6.60
CA ASN A 65 -10.17 7.64 -7.75
C ASN A 65 -10.18 6.66 -8.93
N LEU A 66 -10.22 5.35 -8.68
CA LEU A 66 -10.05 4.36 -9.74
C LEU A 66 -11.38 3.77 -10.24
N LEU A 67 -12.40 3.70 -9.39
CA LEU A 67 -13.72 3.17 -9.75
C LEU A 67 -14.73 4.28 -10.04
N PRO A 68 -15.78 4.02 -10.85
CA PRO A 68 -16.86 4.98 -11.06
C PRO A 68 -17.55 5.38 -9.76
N THR A 69 -17.80 6.68 -9.61
CA THR A 69 -18.45 7.24 -8.43
C THR A 69 -19.88 6.73 -8.30
N ASN A 70 -20.13 5.87 -7.31
CA ASN A 70 -21.45 5.30 -7.02
C ASN A 70 -21.91 5.57 -5.57
N GLY A 71 -21.33 6.60 -4.92
CA GLY A 71 -21.62 6.96 -3.52
C GLY A 71 -20.91 6.09 -2.48
N THR A 72 -20.20 5.02 -2.86
CA THR A 72 -19.42 4.19 -1.93
C THR A 72 -18.20 4.95 -1.37
N ALA A 73 -17.59 5.81 -2.19
CA ALA A 73 -16.49 6.69 -1.80
C ALA A 73 -16.79 7.52 -0.54
N GLN A 74 -17.96 8.16 -0.47
CA GLN A 74 -18.39 8.98 0.68
C GLN A 74 -18.58 8.17 1.97
N LYS A 75 -18.91 6.88 1.87
CA LYS A 75 -19.02 6.00 3.04
C LYS A 75 -17.64 5.65 3.61
N MET A 76 -16.61 5.60 2.76
CA MET A 76 -15.24 5.29 3.19
C MET A 76 -14.58 6.48 3.88
N GLU A 77 -14.82 7.71 3.42
CA GLU A 77 -14.30 8.93 4.07
C GLU A 77 -14.71 9.06 5.55
N ARG A 78 -15.85 8.48 5.93
CA ARG A 78 -16.38 8.54 7.31
C ARG A 78 -15.81 7.47 8.23
N LYS A 79 -14.92 6.60 7.75
CA LYS A 79 -14.31 5.55 8.56
C LYS A 79 -13.20 6.13 9.45
N ARG A 80 -13.00 5.50 10.61
CA ARG A 80 -11.82 5.77 11.44
C ARG A 80 -10.63 5.05 10.81
N TYR A 81 -9.57 5.80 10.51
CA TYR A 81 -8.31 5.28 10.02
C TYR A 81 -7.33 5.10 11.18
N SER A 82 -6.43 4.14 11.05
CA SER A 82 -5.33 3.98 12.01
C SER A 82 -4.43 5.20 12.01
N CYS A 83 -3.73 5.43 13.12
CA CYS A 83 -2.68 6.45 13.17
C CYS A 83 -1.59 6.16 12.12
N SER A 84 -1.03 7.23 11.56
CA SER A 84 0.15 7.14 10.69
C SER A 84 1.43 6.99 11.52
N VAL A 85 2.58 6.88 10.86
CA VAL A 85 3.89 6.76 11.48
C VAL A 85 4.80 7.88 10.99
N ILE A 86 5.55 8.49 11.91
CA ILE A 86 6.68 9.34 11.58
C ILE A 86 7.94 8.48 11.73
N SER A 87 8.71 8.35 10.65
CA SER A 87 9.91 7.51 10.61
C SER A 87 11.16 8.36 10.42
N PHE A 88 12.19 8.09 11.22
CA PHE A 88 13.52 8.69 11.08
C PHE A 88 14.53 7.61 10.68
N PHE A 89 15.26 7.85 9.60
CA PHE A 89 16.34 6.97 9.14
C PHE A 89 17.67 7.67 9.39
N TRP A 90 18.34 7.34 10.49
CA TRP A 90 19.59 7.97 10.91
C TRP A 90 20.77 7.02 10.78
N GLY A 91 21.82 7.47 10.06
CA GLY A 91 23.15 6.89 10.16
C GLY A 91 23.81 7.37 11.45
N VAL A 92 24.38 6.44 12.22
CA VAL A 92 25.08 6.74 13.47
C VAL A 92 26.58 6.52 13.32
N ASP A 93 27.36 7.15 14.20
CA ASP A 93 28.83 7.18 14.16
C ASP A 93 29.50 5.88 14.61
N LYS A 94 28.80 5.05 15.40
CA LYS A 94 29.32 3.82 15.99
C LYS A 94 28.22 2.81 16.30
N PRO A 95 28.55 1.53 16.54
CA PRO A 95 27.60 0.55 17.06
C PRO A 95 27.26 0.84 18.54
N TYR A 96 26.01 0.55 18.93
CA TYR A 96 25.52 0.70 20.30
C TYR A 96 25.05 -0.66 20.83
N PRO A 97 25.92 -1.46 21.48
CA PRO A 97 25.60 -2.84 21.89
C PRO A 97 24.42 -2.96 22.85
N GLN A 98 24.09 -1.88 23.57
CA GLN A 98 22.96 -1.81 24.49
C GLN A 98 21.60 -1.66 23.79
N LEU A 99 21.57 -1.47 22.46
CA LEU A 99 20.35 -1.36 21.66
C LEU A 99 20.21 -2.61 20.77
N PRO A 100 19.41 -3.61 21.20
CA PRO A 100 19.07 -4.75 20.34
C PRO A 100 18.36 -4.32 19.04
N PRO A 101 18.31 -5.20 18.02
CA PRO A 101 17.71 -4.89 16.71
C PRO A 101 16.27 -4.34 16.75
N HIS A 102 15.52 -4.72 17.79
CA HIS A 102 14.20 -4.16 18.07
C HIS A 102 14.21 -3.58 19.49
N THR A 103 14.11 -2.27 19.59
CA THR A 103 14.06 -1.54 20.86
C THR A 103 12.84 -0.63 20.85
N LEU A 104 12.06 -0.67 21.92
CA LEU A 104 10.90 0.20 22.12
C LEU A 104 11.17 1.11 23.32
N PHE A 105 10.99 2.42 23.12
CA PHE A 105 11.02 3.41 24.18
C PHE A 105 9.58 3.81 24.51
N LEU A 106 9.18 3.61 25.76
CA LEU A 106 7.84 3.96 26.23
C LEU A 106 7.90 5.37 26.83
N ALA A 107 6.97 6.23 26.45
CA ALA A 107 6.76 7.49 27.16
C ALA A 107 6.19 7.22 28.57
N ASP A 108 6.38 8.16 29.50
CA ASP A 108 5.92 8.02 30.88
C ASP A 108 4.40 7.73 30.95
N ASP A 109 3.61 8.36 30.09
CA ASP A 109 2.15 8.19 29.99
C ASP A 109 1.73 7.20 28.87
N TYR A 110 2.52 6.15 28.64
CA TYR A 110 2.29 5.19 27.54
C TYR A 110 0.87 4.59 27.52
N ARG A 111 0.23 4.38 28.67
CA ARG A 111 -1.15 3.84 28.73
C ARG A 111 -2.16 4.80 28.12
N GLU A 112 -2.13 6.08 28.50
CA GLU A 112 -3.05 7.09 27.95
C GLU A 112 -2.78 7.34 26.45
N ASN A 113 -1.50 7.28 26.03
CA ASN A 113 -1.14 7.33 24.62
C ASN A 113 -1.71 6.14 23.83
N PHE A 114 -1.76 4.93 24.39
CA PHE A 114 -2.36 3.78 23.73
C PHE A 114 -3.88 3.85 23.67
N ASP A 115 -4.52 4.34 24.73
CA ASP A 115 -5.97 4.50 24.79
C ASP A 115 -6.46 5.61 23.82
N SER A 116 -5.62 6.62 23.56
CA SER A 116 -5.93 7.71 22.61
C SER A 116 -5.68 7.35 21.13
N ILE A 117 -5.03 6.23 20.82
CA ILE A 117 -4.77 5.76 19.45
C ILE A 117 -6.03 5.11 18.80
N ILE A 118 -7.18 5.10 19.50
CA ILE A 118 -8.44 4.55 18.98
C ILE A 118 -9.42 5.65 18.61
#